data_AF-A0A3S3S0U2-F1
#
_entry.id   AF-A0A3S3S0U2-F1
#
_cell.length_a   1.000
_cell.length_b   1.000
_cell.length_c   1.000
_cell.angle_alpha   90.00
_cell.angle_beta   90.00
_cell.angle_gamma   90.00
#
_symmetry.space_group_name_H-M   'P 1'
#
loop_
_entity.id
_entity.type
_entity.pdbx_description
1 polymer ?
#
loop_
_entity_poly.entity_id
_entity_poly.type
_entity_poly.pdbx_seq_one_letter_code
_entity_poly.pdbx_strand_id
1 'polypeptide(L)'
;MTAVIDACEMDVKSKRIESFELLGWPISKPTPEEMAEAGLYCVGFHDHVKCPFCHVYFASWAETENPFEVHKRTSPWCRFFTERKPRLAEDIIEYPLKTEKMRNKKLEFKLFKKLLRK
;
A
#
# COMPACT_ATOMS: atom_id res chain seq x y z
N MET A 1 -2.39 14.92 -25.21
CA MET A 1 -1.92 13.54 -24.95
C MET A 1 -2.04 13.30 -23.45
N THR A 2 -3.20 12.84 -22.97
CA THR A 2 -3.34 12.42 -21.58
C THR A 2 -2.66 11.06 -21.46
N ALA A 3 -1.55 10.99 -20.70
CA ALA A 3 -0.93 9.71 -20.39
C ALA A 3 -1.99 8.79 -19.77
N VAL A 4 -2.26 7.66 -20.43
CA VAL A 4 -3.18 6.66 -19.90
C VAL A 4 -2.40 5.97 -18.77
N ILE A 5 -2.62 6.40 -17.53
CA ILE A 5 -2.00 5.73 -16.39
C ILE A 5 -2.68 4.38 -16.24
N ASP A 6 -2.03 3.32 -16.72
CA ASP A 6 -2.47 1.96 -16.46
C ASP A 6 -2.19 1.62 -14.99
N ALA A 7 -3.26 1.38 -14.23
CA ALA A 7 -3.15 1.10 -12.80
C ALA A 7 -2.31 -0.16 -12.51
N CYS A 8 -2.16 -1.09 -13.47
CA CYS A 8 -1.34 -2.28 -13.28
C CYS A 8 0.17 -1.97 -13.28
N GLU A 9 0.61 -0.89 -13.94
CA GLU A 9 2.01 -0.50 -14.02
C GLU A 9 2.53 0.09 -12.69
N MET A 10 1.62 0.65 -11.89
CA MET A 10 1.93 1.39 -10.67
C MET A 10 2.22 0.50 -9.44
N ASP A 11 2.18 -0.83 -9.58
CA ASP A 11 2.67 -1.77 -8.56
C ASP A 11 4.19 -1.60 -8.32
N VAL A 12 4.93 -1.24 -9.37
CA VAL A 12 6.39 -1.05 -9.31
C VAL A 12 6.74 0.35 -8.76
N LYS A 13 7.63 0.43 -7.76
CA LYS A 13 8.06 1.71 -7.15
C LYS A 13 8.64 2.68 -8.17
N SER A 14 9.52 2.22 -9.06
CA SER A 14 10.15 3.08 -10.07
C SER A 14 9.11 3.73 -10.99
N LYS A 15 8.05 3.01 -11.36
CA LYS A 15 6.93 3.53 -12.14
C LYS A 15 6.13 4.60 -11.41
N ARG A 16 5.97 4.44 -10.09
CA ARG A 16 5.40 5.50 -9.26
C ARG A 16 6.26 6.75 -9.27
N ILE A 17 7.59 6.64 -9.10
CA ILE A 17 8.51 7.79 -9.18
C ILE A 17 8.41 8.47 -10.55
N GLU A 18 8.47 7.70 -11.64
CA GLU A 18 8.36 8.20 -13.02
C GLU A 18 7.09 9.05 -13.22
N SER A 19 5.97 8.67 -12.59
CA SER A 19 4.73 9.47 -12.68
C SER A 19 4.86 10.89 -12.10
N PHE A 20 5.67 11.09 -11.07
CA PHE A 20 5.90 12.42 -10.49
C PHE A 20 6.75 13.29 -11.40
N GLU A 21 7.75 12.69 -12.06
CA GLU A 21 8.61 13.38 -13.03
C GLU A 21 7.83 13.78 -14.28
N LEU A 22 7.06 12.83 -14.86
CA LEU A 22 6.30 13.05 -16.08
C LEU A 22 5.17 14.08 -15.91
N LEU A 23 4.55 14.13 -14.73
CA LEU A 23 3.39 14.97 -14.48
C LEU A 23 3.72 16.26 -13.73
N GLY A 24 4.98 16.46 -13.32
CA GLY A 24 5.45 17.69 -12.69
C GLY A 24 4.94 17.87 -11.26
N TRP A 25 5.49 17.11 -10.32
CA TRP A 25 5.16 17.24 -8.89
C TRP A 25 5.42 18.67 -8.37
N PRO A 26 4.40 19.38 -7.84
CA PRO A 26 4.50 20.82 -7.63
C PRO A 26 5.03 21.23 -6.24
N ILE A 27 5.18 20.29 -5.30
CA ILE A 27 5.62 20.57 -3.92
C ILE A 27 6.96 19.92 -3.61
N SER A 28 7.74 20.55 -2.75
CA SER A 28 9.07 20.05 -2.36
C SER A 28 9.00 18.91 -1.33
N LYS A 29 7.99 18.95 -0.44
CA LYS A 29 7.76 17.93 0.58
C LYS A 29 6.26 17.65 0.75
N PRO A 30 5.83 16.39 0.88
CA PRO A 30 6.66 15.18 0.80
C PRO A 30 7.24 14.95 -0.61
N THR A 31 8.43 14.36 -0.69
CA THR A 31 9.14 14.19 -1.98
C THR A 31 8.48 13.09 -2.83
N PRO A 32 8.69 13.09 -4.16
CA PRO A 32 8.26 12.00 -5.03
C PRO A 32 8.68 10.60 -4.54
N GLU A 33 9.90 10.48 -3.99
CA GLU A 33 10.43 9.24 -3.45
C GLU A 33 9.68 8.78 -2.20
N GLU A 34 9.36 9.71 -1.29
CA GLU A 34 8.58 9.43 -0.07
C GLU A 34 7.16 8.98 -0.43
N MET A 35 6.52 9.66 -1.39
CA MET A 35 5.20 9.30 -1.91
C MET A 35 5.21 7.91 -2.56
N ALA A 36 6.19 7.65 -3.43
CA ALA A 36 6.34 6.38 -4.11
C ALA A 36 6.67 5.23 -3.15
N GLU A 37 7.48 5.48 -2.11
CA GLU A 37 7.76 4.50 -1.05
C GLU A 37 6.50 4.15 -0.25
N ALA A 38 5.62 5.13 -0.01
CA ALA A 38 4.31 4.95 0.60
C ALA A 38 3.26 4.28 -0.31
N GLY A 39 3.62 3.94 -1.56
CA GLY A 39 2.72 3.25 -2.48
C GLY A 39 1.79 4.16 -3.28
N LEU A 40 2.12 5.45 -3.33
CA LEU A 40 1.31 6.48 -3.97
C LEU A 40 1.98 6.94 -5.26
N TYR A 41 1.18 7.34 -6.23
CA TYR A 41 1.64 7.87 -7.51
C TYR A 41 0.92 9.15 -7.89
N CYS A 42 1.59 10.01 -8.65
CA CYS A 42 1.04 11.28 -9.09
C CYS A 42 -0.05 11.06 -10.14
N VAL A 43 -1.16 11.79 -10.02
CA VAL A 43 -2.23 11.79 -11.04
C VAL A 43 -2.23 13.05 -11.91
N GLY A 44 -1.25 13.95 -11.71
CA GLY A 44 -1.02 15.12 -12.56
C GLY A 44 -1.97 16.29 -12.33
N PHE A 45 -2.69 16.29 -11.21
CA PHE A 45 -3.50 17.43 -10.79
C PHE A 45 -3.03 17.91 -9.43
N HIS A 46 -2.39 19.08 -9.40
CA HIS A 46 -1.85 19.68 -8.17
C HIS A 46 -0.99 18.67 -7.37
N ASP A 47 -1.18 18.59 -6.05
CA ASP A 47 -0.51 17.64 -5.16
C ASP A 47 -1.29 16.33 -5.00
N HIS A 48 -2.16 15.99 -5.96
CA HIS A 48 -2.98 14.79 -5.85
C HIS A 48 -2.15 13.55 -6.17
N VAL A 49 -2.28 12.55 -5.31
CA VAL A 49 -1.73 11.22 -5.50
C VAL A 49 -2.79 10.15 -5.29
N LYS A 50 -2.55 8.97 -5.86
CA LYS A 50 -3.46 7.82 -5.75
C LYS A 50 -2.68 6.55 -5.42
N CYS A 51 -3.33 5.62 -4.73
CA CYS A 51 -2.80 4.27 -4.56
C CYS A 51 -3.39 3.32 -5.62
N PRO A 52 -2.59 2.47 -6.29
CA PRO A 52 -3.13 1.53 -7.28
C PRO A 52 -3.84 0.33 -6.66
N PHE A 53 -3.68 0.13 -5.34
CA PHE A 53 -4.22 -1.02 -4.64
C PHE A 53 -5.57 -0.75 -3.99
N CYS A 54 -5.72 0.40 -3.31
CA CYS A 54 -6.97 0.80 -2.67
C CYS A 54 -7.73 1.88 -3.45
N HIS A 55 -7.11 2.47 -4.49
CA HIS A 55 -7.70 3.50 -5.35
C HIS A 55 -8.13 4.79 -4.64
N VAL A 56 -7.75 4.97 -3.38
CA VAL A 56 -7.98 6.19 -2.60
C VAL A 56 -7.08 7.32 -3.13
N TYR A 57 -7.65 8.52 -3.19
CA TYR A 57 -6.96 9.77 -3.51
C TYR A 57 -6.52 10.48 -2.23
N PHE A 58 -5.37 11.12 -2.30
CA PHE A 58 -4.80 11.95 -1.25
C PHE A 58 -4.35 13.28 -1.86
N ALA A 59 -4.54 14.37 -1.13
CA ALA A 59 -4.26 15.74 -1.57
C ALA A 59 -4.12 16.64 -0.34
N SER A 60 -3.75 17.90 -0.57
CA SER A 60 -3.53 18.91 0.49
C SER A 60 -2.45 18.49 1.49
N TRP A 61 -1.31 18.05 0.97
CA TRP A 61 -0.19 17.56 1.76
C TRP A 61 0.51 18.68 2.51
N ALA A 62 0.70 18.50 3.81
CA ALA A 62 1.58 19.36 4.59
C ALA A 62 3.03 18.85 4.58
N GLU A 63 4.00 19.76 4.66
CA GLU A 63 5.43 19.42 4.65
C GLU A 63 5.86 18.48 5.80
N THR A 64 5.09 18.46 6.88
CA THR A 64 5.34 17.62 8.07
C THR A 64 4.66 16.25 8.00
N GLU A 65 3.80 16.01 7.02
CA GLU A 65 3.06 14.76 6.93
C GLU A 65 3.90 13.65 6.33
N ASN A 66 3.81 12.46 6.94
CA ASN A 66 4.41 11.26 6.38
C ASN A 66 3.38 10.54 5.49
N PRO A 67 3.64 10.39 4.16
CA PRO A 67 2.70 9.75 3.24
C PRO A 67 2.32 8.32 3.62
N PHE A 68 3.24 7.56 4.19
CA PHE A 68 2.99 6.19 4.63
C PHE A 68 1.98 6.15 5.79
N GLU A 69 2.18 7.00 6.80
CA GLU A 69 1.27 7.07 7.95
C GLU A 69 -0.12 7.57 7.55
N VAL A 70 -0.19 8.60 6.70
CA VAL A 70 -1.47 9.08 6.15
C VAL A 70 -2.18 7.98 5.37
N HIS A 71 -1.47 7.26 4.49
CA HIS A 71 -2.04 6.16 3.72
C HIS A 71 -2.52 5.01 4.62
N LYS A 72 -1.73 4.61 5.61
CA LYS A 72 -2.06 3.54 6.56
C LYS A 72 -3.23 3.90 7.46
N ARG A 73 -3.31 5.14 7.93
CA ARG A 73 -4.43 5.67 8.72
C ARG A 73 -5.73 5.68 7.91
N THR A 74 -5.67 6.16 6.67
CA THR A 74 -6.86 6.32 5.83
C THR A 74 -7.35 4.98 5.24
N SER A 75 -6.43 4.08 4.87
CA SER A 75 -6.76 2.79 4.26
C SER A 75 -5.95 1.64 4.88
N PRO A 76 -6.21 1.26 6.14
CA PRO A 76 -5.43 0.25 6.86
C PRO A 76 -5.49 -1.16 6.26
N TRP A 77 -6.52 -1.44 5.45
CA TRP A 77 -6.72 -2.72 4.76
C TRP A 77 -6.24 -2.71 3.31
N CYS A 78 -5.49 -1.69 2.89
CA CYS A 78 -4.94 -1.61 1.54
C CYS A 78 -4.03 -2.82 1.26
N ARG A 79 -4.15 -3.44 0.07
CA ARG A 79 -3.29 -4.57 -0.35
C ARG A 79 -1.81 -4.21 -0.31
N PHE A 80 -1.48 -2.95 -0.49
CA PHE A 80 -0.15 -2.41 -0.29
C PHE A 80 0.46 -2.77 1.08
N PHE A 81 -0.34 -2.81 2.15
CA PHE A 81 0.12 -3.20 3.49
C PHE A 81 -0.15 -4.67 3.79
N THR A 82 -1.24 -5.24 3.28
CA THR A 82 -1.68 -6.59 3.67
C THR A 82 -1.06 -7.71 2.83
N GLU A 83 -0.61 -7.43 1.61
CA GLU A 83 -0.08 -8.42 0.65
C GLU A 83 1.40 -8.22 0.29
N ARG A 84 2.07 -7.21 0.87
CA ARG A 84 3.53 -7.06 0.74
C ARG A 84 4.19 -8.31 1.35
N LYS A 85 4.68 -9.20 0.49
CA LYS A 85 5.67 -10.21 0.88
C LYS A 85 6.89 -9.44 1.42
N PRO A 86 7.41 -9.75 2.62
CA PRO A 86 8.61 -9.09 3.13
C PRO A 86 9.70 -9.24 2.08
N ARG A 87 10.25 -8.11 1.63
CA ARG A 87 11.07 -8.08 0.42
C ARG A 87 12.51 -8.52 0.65
N LEU A 88 13.01 -8.59 1.88
CA LEU A 88 14.24 -9.23 2.35
C LEU A 88 14.21 -9.22 3.90
N ALA A 89 15.08 -10.00 4.56
CA ALA A 89 14.95 -10.38 5.97
C ALA A 89 15.22 -9.26 6.99
N GLU A 90 15.58 -8.05 6.54
CA GLU A 90 16.07 -6.98 7.41
C GLU A 90 14.98 -5.98 7.89
N ASP A 91 13.77 -6.00 7.30
CA ASP A 91 12.68 -5.07 7.66
C ASP A 91 11.67 -5.65 8.68
N ILE A 92 12.14 -6.46 9.64
CA ILE A 92 11.32 -6.88 10.80
C ILE A 92 11.25 -5.70 11.79
N ILE A 93 10.52 -4.64 11.43
CA ILE A 93 9.87 -3.81 12.43
C ILE A 93 8.64 -4.60 12.86
N GLU A 94 8.63 -5.03 14.11
CA GLU A 94 7.66 -5.93 14.76
C GLU A 94 6.21 -5.61 14.39
N TYR A 95 5.74 -6.13 13.24
CA TYR A 95 4.34 -6.15 12.90
C TYR A 95 3.75 -7.36 13.65
N PRO A 96 2.81 -7.17 14.59
CA PRO A 96 2.26 -8.28 15.34
C PRO A 96 1.57 -9.21 14.34
N LEU A 97 2.19 -10.38 14.14
CA LEU A 97 1.61 -11.48 13.39
C LEU A 97 0.25 -11.77 14.00
N LYS A 98 -0.82 -11.36 13.31
CA LYS A 98 -2.11 -12.02 13.47
C LYS A 98 -1.82 -13.50 13.21
N THR A 99 -2.01 -14.37 14.20
CA THR A 99 -2.82 -15.60 14.11
C THR A 99 -2.46 -16.69 15.12
N GLU A 100 -2.94 -16.53 16.34
CA GLU A 100 -3.36 -17.68 17.16
C GLU A 100 -4.78 -18.12 16.75
N LYS A 101 -5.65 -17.12 16.47
CA LYS A 101 -7.06 -17.32 16.08
C LYS A 101 -7.30 -18.15 14.81
N MET A 102 -6.45 -18.07 13.78
CA MET A 102 -6.63 -18.91 12.56
C MET A 102 -6.15 -20.35 12.76
N ARG A 103 -5.15 -20.58 13.61
CA ARG A 103 -4.64 -21.92 13.91
C ARG A 103 -5.72 -22.74 14.64
N ASN A 104 -6.42 -22.11 15.58
CA ASN A 104 -7.52 -22.72 16.32
C ASN A 104 -8.74 -23.00 15.43
N LYS A 105 -9.14 -22.07 14.54
CA LYS A 105 -10.20 -22.34 13.53
C LYS A 105 -9.85 -23.51 12.59
N LYS A 106 -8.59 -23.62 12.18
CA LYS A 106 -8.12 -24.72 11.31
C LYS A 106 -8.10 -26.06 12.04
N LEU A 107 -7.79 -26.06 13.35
CA LEU A 107 -7.83 -27.25 14.19
C LEU A 107 -9.27 -27.71 14.47
N GLU A 108 -10.16 -26.79 14.83
CA GLU A 108 -11.59 -27.06 15.04
C GLU A 108 -12.23 -27.64 13.78
N PHE A 109 -11.95 -27.07 12.60
CA PHE A 109 -12.46 -27.60 11.34
C PHE A 109 -11.90 -28.99 11.00
N LYS A 110 -10.63 -29.26 11.35
CA LYS A 110 -10.03 -30.60 11.20
C LYS A 110 -10.66 -31.62 12.16
N LEU A 111 -10.91 -31.24 13.41
CA LEU A 111 -11.58 -32.06 14.42
C LEU A 111 -13.03 -32.34 14.03
N PHE A 112 -13.77 -31.33 13.59
CA PHE A 112 -15.14 -31.46 13.10
C PHE A 112 -15.25 -32.44 11.92
N LYS A 113 -14.37 -32.34 10.92
CA LYS A 113 -14.30 -33.30 9.80
C LYS A 113 -13.93 -34.73 10.21
N LYS A 114 -13.21 -34.90 11.32
CA LYS A 114 -12.84 -36.22 11.85
C LYS A 114 -14.01 -36.89 12.59
N LEU A 115 -14.88 -36.10 13.23
CA LEU A 115 -16.07 -36.58 13.93
C LEU A 115 -17.21 -36.99 12.98
N LEU A 116 -17.33 -36.35 11.81
CA LEU A 116 -18.33 -36.68 10.78
C LEU A 116 -17.98 -37.91 9.91
N ARG A 117 -16.88 -38.62 10.22
CA ARG A 117 -16.44 -39.84 9.51
C ARG A 117 -16.60 -41.11 10.37
N LYS A 118 -17.43 -41.05 11.42
CA LYS A 118 -17.90 -42.19 12.20
C LYS A 118 -19.40 -42.35 12.03
#